data_AF-A0A8J9ZSI2-F1
#
_entry.id   AF-A0A8J9ZSI2-F1
#
_cell.length_a   1.000
_cell.length_b   1.000
_cell.length_c   1.000
_cell.angle_alpha   90.00
_cell.angle_beta   90.00
_cell.angle_gamma   90.00
#
_symmetry.space_group_name_H-M   'P 1'
#
loop_
_entity.id
_entity.type
_entity.pdbx_description
1 polymer ?
#
loop_
_entity_poly.entity_id
_entity_poly.type
_entity_poly.pdbx_seq_one_letter_code
_entity_poly.pdbx_strand_id
1 'polypeptide(L)'
;MASMSRAVLHYTYPDTTFTEVTVQHEEVAGWTCIFVLSSSVSDSPNLSTMITKAMARLGGDNSQWNISVRFRFHHFPVQVAACNFFYDYGYTADVLDTIHGDPDTVIVLSLWAHFTTEPLEMFRSRLHAIRDAVHRLKRRSPGTQVFVRTGTTRDHAQGKLEFYLLNSDWLAYQITEVIREMFRADPDVVVLDTWDMSVCQPGKDNVHPDQTMVDSQLNRLLSHICPN
;
A
#
# COMPACT_ATOMS: atom_id res chain seq x y z
N MET A 1 17.69 6.97 25.52
CA MET A 1 18.21 6.09 24.46
C MET A 1 17.33 4.84 24.44
N ALA A 2 16.25 4.86 23.67
CA ALA A 2 15.46 3.67 23.41
C ALA A 2 15.90 3.15 22.04
N SER A 3 16.64 2.05 22.06
CA SER A 3 16.92 1.24 20.89
C SER A 3 15.58 0.71 20.39
N MET A 4 15.11 1.18 19.23
CA MET A 4 14.04 0.50 18.49
C MET A 4 14.63 -0.82 17.99
N SER A 5 14.57 -1.83 18.85
CA SER A 5 14.98 -3.18 18.54
C SER A 5 14.08 -3.71 17.42
N ARG A 6 14.57 -3.67 16.19
CA ARG A 6 14.22 -4.57 15.07
C ARG A 6 12.73 -4.98 15.04
N ALA A 7 11.88 -4.13 14.46
CA ALA A 7 10.53 -4.56 14.06
C ALA A 7 10.66 -5.56 12.90
N VAL A 8 10.75 -6.85 13.22
CA VAL A 8 10.66 -7.93 12.25
C VAL A 8 9.18 -8.23 12.06
N LEU A 9 8.63 -7.87 10.91
CA LEU A 9 7.36 -8.42 10.44
C LEU A 9 7.62 -9.90 10.10
N HIS A 10 7.40 -10.77 11.09
CA HIS A 10 7.37 -12.20 10.89
C HIS A 10 6.06 -12.56 10.19
N TYR A 11 6.18 -13.28 9.08
CA TYR A 11 5.08 -13.94 8.38
C TYR A 11 5.40 -15.44 8.37
N THR A 12 4.67 -16.25 9.13
CA THR A 12 4.85 -17.71 9.14
C THR A 12 3.90 -18.40 8.16
N TYR A 13 4.45 -19.40 7.45
CA TYR A 13 3.68 -20.42 6.75
C TYR A 13 3.03 -21.38 7.77
N PRO A 14 1.91 -22.02 7.41
CA PRO A 14 1.11 -22.79 8.35
C PRO A 14 1.80 -24.11 8.67
N ASP A 15 2.52 -24.17 9.79
CA ASP A 15 2.66 -25.40 10.60
C ASP A 15 3.39 -25.25 11.95
N THR A 16 3.57 -24.03 12.49
CA THR A 16 4.02 -23.90 13.90
C THR A 16 3.23 -22.82 14.64
N THR A 17 2.61 -23.22 15.74
CA THR A 17 1.75 -22.41 16.60
C THR A 17 2.57 -21.41 17.42
N PHE A 18 2.50 -20.10 17.14
CA PHE A 18 2.62 -19.02 18.13
C PHE A 18 1.94 -17.75 17.57
N THR A 19 1.27 -16.98 18.43
CA THR A 19 0.34 -15.87 18.11
C THR A 19 0.98 -14.78 17.23
N GLU A 20 0.56 -14.72 15.96
CA GLU A 20 1.09 -13.85 14.90
C GLU A 20 0.00 -12.86 14.44
N VAL A 21 0.40 -11.67 13.96
CA VAL A 21 -0.51 -10.79 13.22
C VAL A 21 -0.73 -11.42 11.86
N THR A 22 -1.74 -12.28 11.76
CA THR A 22 -2.14 -12.91 10.50
C THR A 22 -2.87 -11.87 9.64
N VAL A 23 -2.16 -11.15 8.78
CA VAL A 23 -2.77 -10.67 7.53
C VAL A 23 -2.58 -11.81 6.54
N GLN A 24 -3.67 -12.48 6.16
CA GLN A 24 -3.58 -13.69 5.35
C GLN A 24 -2.82 -13.42 4.04
N HIS A 25 -2.00 -14.40 3.65
CA HIS A 25 -1.05 -14.36 2.54
C HIS A 25 -1.70 -14.05 1.17
N GLU A 26 -3.02 -14.23 1.01
CA GLU A 26 -3.78 -13.80 -0.18
C GLU A 26 -4.16 -12.31 -0.15
N GLU A 27 -4.27 -11.68 1.02
CA GLU A 27 -4.71 -10.30 1.17
C GLU A 27 -3.54 -9.30 1.15
N VAL A 28 -2.34 -9.74 1.58
CA VAL A 28 -1.11 -8.94 1.45
C VAL A 28 -0.66 -8.83 -0.01
N ALA A 29 -1.10 -9.72 -0.90
CA ALA A 29 -0.77 -9.69 -2.32
C ALA A 29 -1.41 -8.49 -3.07
N GLY A 30 -2.34 -7.76 -2.44
CA GLY A 30 -3.05 -6.60 -2.99
C GLY A 30 -2.44 -5.24 -2.65
N TRP A 31 -1.14 -5.04 -2.85
CA TRP A 31 -0.42 -3.79 -2.55
C TRP A 31 -0.80 -2.58 -3.43
N THR A 32 -2.06 -2.40 -3.79
CA THR A 32 -2.57 -1.31 -4.62
C THR A 32 -3.27 -0.23 -3.78
N CYS A 33 -2.94 -0.11 -2.49
CA CYS A 33 -3.75 0.62 -1.50
C CYS A 33 -2.90 1.37 -0.45
N ILE A 34 -3.59 2.08 0.46
CA ILE A 34 -2.98 2.83 1.57
C ILE A 34 -2.72 1.87 2.74
N PHE A 35 -1.49 1.88 3.24
CA PHE A 35 -1.11 1.22 4.49
C PHE A 35 -0.73 2.26 5.54
N VAL A 36 -1.21 2.08 6.76
CA VAL A 36 -0.77 2.85 7.93
C VAL A 36 -0.23 1.86 8.94
N LEU A 37 1.03 2.03 9.32
CA LEU A 37 1.66 1.34 10.43
C LEU A 37 1.83 2.36 11.56
N SER A 38 1.38 2.03 12.77
CA SER A 38 1.50 2.92 13.93
C SER A 38 1.90 2.12 15.17
N SER A 39 2.67 2.74 16.06
CA SER A 39 2.95 2.20 17.40
C SER A 39 1.82 2.46 18.40
N SER A 40 0.71 3.07 18.00
CA SER A 40 -0.44 3.30 18.88
C SER A 40 -1.64 2.44 18.48
N VAL A 41 -2.14 1.68 19.47
CA VAL A 41 -3.39 0.90 19.38
C VAL A 41 -4.53 1.88 19.14
N SER A 42 -5.21 1.74 17.99
CA SER A 42 -6.52 2.35 17.78
C SER A 42 -7.55 1.26 17.57
N ASP A 43 -8.68 1.36 18.27
CA ASP A 43 -9.76 0.37 18.28
C ASP A 43 -10.16 -0.03 16.86
N SER A 44 -9.94 -1.31 16.52
CA SER A 44 -10.48 -1.93 15.30
C SER A 44 -11.74 -2.73 15.64
N PRO A 45 -12.78 -2.70 14.80
CA PRO A 45 -13.95 -3.55 15.01
C PRO A 45 -13.61 -5.04 14.86
N ASN A 46 -14.19 -5.85 15.74
CA ASN A 46 -13.99 -7.31 15.85
C ASN A 46 -14.21 -8.07 14.53
N LEU A 47 -13.35 -9.07 14.28
CA LEU A 47 -13.23 -9.91 13.08
C LEU A 47 -14.40 -10.89 12.82
N SER A 48 -15.53 -10.79 13.52
CA SER A 48 -16.60 -11.80 13.44
C SER A 48 -17.73 -11.38 12.51
N THR A 49 -17.47 -11.24 11.20
CA THR A 49 -18.49 -11.39 10.13
C THR A 49 -17.84 -11.53 8.75
N MET A 50 -17.20 -12.68 8.50
CA MET A 50 -16.63 -13.03 7.20
C MET A 50 -17.59 -13.95 6.42
N ILE A 51 -18.46 -13.42 5.56
CA ILE A 51 -18.88 -14.05 4.28
C ILE A 51 -19.30 -12.91 3.32
N THR A 52 -18.67 -12.83 2.13
CA THR A 52 -19.02 -11.95 0.98
C THR A 52 -18.92 -10.42 1.14
N LYS A 53 -17.83 -9.91 1.73
CA LYS A 53 -17.51 -8.47 1.63
C LYS A 53 -16.07 -8.32 1.16
N ALA A 54 -15.85 -7.69 0.00
CA ALA A 54 -14.54 -7.12 -0.28
C ALA A 54 -14.32 -6.04 0.78
N MET A 55 -13.44 -6.31 1.76
CA MET A 55 -13.31 -5.44 2.92
C MET A 55 -12.53 -4.20 2.50
N ALA A 56 -13.23 -3.06 2.38
CA ALA A 56 -12.63 -1.77 2.07
C ALA A 56 -11.55 -1.33 3.10
N ARG A 57 -11.54 -1.96 4.28
CA ARG A 57 -10.64 -1.71 5.40
C ARG A 57 -10.23 -3.05 6.02
N LEU A 58 -8.94 -3.23 6.25
CA LEU A 58 -8.36 -4.37 6.96
C LEU A 58 -7.39 -3.86 8.01
N GLY A 59 -7.06 -4.70 8.99
CA GLY A 59 -6.06 -4.35 9.98
C GLY A 59 -5.83 -5.44 11.01
N GLY A 60 -4.74 -5.31 11.75
CA GLY A 60 -4.37 -6.21 12.83
C GLY A 60 -3.44 -5.52 13.82
N ASP A 61 -3.43 -6.03 15.05
CA ASP A 61 -2.68 -5.48 16.17
C ASP A 61 -1.76 -6.55 16.76
N ASN A 62 -0.50 -6.19 16.96
CA ASN A 62 0.46 -6.95 17.74
C ASN A 62 0.64 -6.28 19.10
N SER A 63 0.00 -6.82 20.14
CA SER A 63 0.10 -6.27 21.49
C SER A 63 1.48 -6.48 22.13
N GLN A 64 2.22 -7.52 21.74
CA GLN A 64 3.57 -7.79 22.27
C GLN A 64 4.56 -6.71 21.85
N TRP A 65 4.49 -6.28 20.59
CA TRP A 65 5.40 -5.30 20.02
C TRP A 65 4.78 -3.90 19.91
N ASN A 66 3.52 -3.76 20.33
CA ASN A 66 2.75 -2.53 20.21
C ASN A 66 2.74 -1.99 18.77
N ILE A 67 2.44 -2.88 17.80
CA ILE A 67 2.41 -2.55 16.36
C ILE A 67 0.97 -2.70 15.87
N SER A 68 0.45 -1.67 15.23
CA SER A 68 -0.85 -1.70 14.56
C SER A 68 -0.65 -1.55 13.05
N VAL A 69 -1.27 -2.42 12.27
CA VAL A 69 -1.31 -2.32 10.80
C VAL A 69 -2.74 -2.05 10.37
N ARG A 70 -2.93 -1.06 9.51
CA ARG A 70 -4.23 -0.71 8.91
C ARG A 70 -4.07 -0.59 7.42
N PHE A 71 -5.05 -1.12 6.70
CA PHE A 71 -5.14 -1.07 5.25
C PHE A 71 -6.44 -0.43 4.84
N ARG A 72 -6.39 0.44 3.82
CA ARG A 72 -7.57 1.05 3.21
C ARG A 72 -7.39 1.17 1.71
N PHE A 73 -8.44 0.84 0.97
CA PHE A 73 -8.51 1.14 -0.45
C PHE A 73 -8.51 2.65 -0.70
N HIS A 74 -7.95 3.07 -1.84
CA HIS A 74 -7.83 4.46 -2.24
C HIS A 74 -9.13 5.10 -2.78
N HIS A 75 -10.29 4.46 -2.58
CA HIS A 75 -11.58 4.71 -3.26
C HIS A 75 -11.57 4.34 -4.76
N PHE A 76 -12.73 4.33 -5.42
CA PHE A 76 -12.86 3.95 -6.84
C PHE A 76 -11.91 4.72 -7.75
N PRO A 77 -11.32 4.10 -8.79
CA PRO A 77 -11.66 2.78 -9.34
C PRO A 77 -11.19 1.62 -8.46
N VAL A 78 -12.02 0.60 -8.31
CA VAL A 78 -11.65 -0.68 -7.68
C VAL A 78 -12.31 -1.78 -8.52
N GLN A 79 -11.51 -2.55 -9.24
CA GLN A 79 -11.98 -3.56 -10.19
C GLN A 79 -12.04 -4.94 -9.53
N VAL A 80 -12.86 -5.07 -8.49
CA VAL A 80 -13.07 -6.33 -7.77
C VAL A 80 -14.47 -6.85 -8.08
N ALA A 81 -14.59 -8.15 -8.37
CA ALA A 81 -15.82 -8.81 -8.81
C ALA A 81 -16.94 -8.91 -7.73
N ALA A 82 -16.72 -8.38 -6.52
CA ALA A 82 -17.66 -8.46 -5.40
C ALA A 82 -18.53 -7.20 -5.27
N CYS A 83 -19.63 -7.31 -4.52
CA CYS A 83 -20.47 -6.17 -4.14
C CYS A 83 -19.67 -5.13 -3.36
N ASN A 84 -19.32 -4.02 -4.01
CA ASN A 84 -18.63 -2.89 -3.41
C ASN A 84 -19.62 -1.77 -3.06
N PHE A 85 -19.72 -1.42 -1.80
CA PHE A 85 -20.56 -0.32 -1.35
C PHE A 85 -19.77 0.98 -1.33
N PHE A 86 -20.20 1.99 -2.11
CA PHE A 86 -19.49 3.28 -2.25
C PHE A 86 -19.13 3.95 -0.91
N TYR A 87 -20.01 3.86 0.09
CA TYR A 87 -19.80 4.47 1.41
C TYR A 87 -18.71 3.79 2.27
N ASP A 88 -18.32 2.56 1.95
CA ASP A 88 -17.26 1.85 2.69
C ASP A 88 -15.85 2.37 2.33
N TYR A 89 -15.73 3.05 1.18
CA TYR A 89 -14.48 3.56 0.61
C TYR A 89 -14.33 5.07 0.81
N GLY A 90 -13.21 5.52 1.37
CA GLY A 90 -12.89 6.95 1.50
C GLY A 90 -11.80 7.37 0.52
N TYR A 91 -11.90 8.58 -0.06
CA TYR A 91 -10.82 9.12 -0.88
C TYR A 91 -9.53 9.20 -0.05
N THR A 92 -8.40 8.85 -0.65
CA THR A 92 -7.08 8.87 0.02
C THR A 92 -6.79 10.21 0.68
N ALA A 93 -7.08 11.33 -0.01
CA ALA A 93 -6.86 12.67 0.52
C ALA A 93 -7.68 12.91 1.82
N ASP A 94 -8.96 12.56 1.82
CA ASP A 94 -9.84 12.69 2.98
C ASP A 94 -9.36 11.80 4.14
N VAL A 95 -8.93 10.57 3.84
CA VAL A 95 -8.37 9.67 4.85
C VAL A 95 -7.12 10.27 5.48
N LEU A 96 -6.19 10.80 4.69
CA LEU A 96 -4.98 11.48 5.20
C LEU A 96 -5.32 12.68 6.09
N ASP A 97 -6.39 13.41 5.77
CA ASP A 97 -6.84 14.53 6.61
C ASP A 97 -7.37 14.10 7.98
N THR A 98 -7.86 12.86 8.12
CA THR A 98 -8.30 12.31 9.41
C THR A 98 -7.19 11.70 10.26
N ILE A 99 -6.00 11.48 9.69
CA ILE A 99 -4.90 10.83 10.42
C ILE A 99 -4.22 11.84 11.36
N HIS A 100 -4.14 11.45 12.63
CA HIS A 100 -3.31 12.08 13.65
C HIS A 100 -2.02 11.27 13.77
N GLY A 101 -1.02 11.63 12.98
CA GLY A 101 0.24 10.90 12.96
C GLY A 101 1.21 11.37 14.06
N ASP A 102 2.19 10.54 14.33
CA ASP A 102 3.30 10.76 15.26
C ASP A 102 4.63 10.28 14.62
N PRO A 103 5.78 10.35 15.31
CA PRO A 103 7.06 9.85 14.79
C PRO A 103 7.11 8.35 14.49
N ASP A 104 6.22 7.56 15.07
CA ASP A 104 6.14 6.11 14.88
C ASP A 104 5.09 5.72 13.82
N THR A 105 4.40 6.72 13.26
CA THR A 105 3.40 6.54 12.21
C THR A 105 4.10 6.53 10.85
N VAL A 106 3.91 5.42 10.12
CA VAL A 106 4.36 5.24 8.75
C VAL A 106 3.15 5.08 7.84
N ILE A 107 3.10 5.85 6.75
CA ILE A 107 2.06 5.75 5.73
C ILE A 107 2.72 5.32 4.42
N VAL A 108 2.19 4.27 3.79
CA VAL A 108 2.58 3.84 2.45
C VAL A 108 1.39 4.02 1.52
N LEU A 109 1.55 4.87 0.52
CA LEU A 109 0.59 5.12 -0.54
C LEU A 109 0.97 4.28 -1.76
N SER A 110 0.08 3.42 -2.22
CA SER A 110 0.21 2.77 -3.53
C SER A 110 -1.08 2.95 -4.32
N LEU A 111 -0.97 3.57 -5.50
CA LEU A 111 -2.11 3.87 -6.36
C LEU A 111 -1.67 3.66 -7.81
N TRP A 112 -1.81 2.45 -8.33
CA TRP A 112 -1.44 2.22 -9.74
C TRP A 112 -2.36 1.23 -10.47
N ALA A 113 -2.49 -0.02 -9.99
CA ALA A 113 -3.07 -1.08 -10.83
C ALA A 113 -4.51 -0.76 -11.25
N HIS A 114 -5.34 -0.32 -10.32
CA HIS A 114 -6.73 0.05 -10.60
C HIS A 114 -6.86 1.30 -11.48
N PHE A 115 -5.81 2.10 -11.61
CA PHE A 115 -5.84 3.33 -12.41
C PHE A 115 -5.41 3.10 -13.86
N THR A 116 -4.89 1.92 -14.20
CA THR A 116 -4.50 1.61 -15.59
C THR A 116 -5.67 1.67 -16.56
N THR A 117 -6.90 1.46 -16.08
CA THR A 117 -8.14 1.52 -16.86
C THR A 117 -8.71 2.94 -16.99
N GLU A 118 -8.08 3.93 -16.37
CA GLU A 118 -8.62 5.29 -16.27
C GLU A 118 -7.80 6.29 -17.08
N PRO A 119 -8.40 7.42 -17.49
CA PRO A 119 -7.65 8.50 -18.12
C PRO A 119 -6.51 8.99 -17.21
N LEU A 120 -5.30 9.11 -17.77
CA LEU A 120 -4.10 9.51 -17.02
C LEU A 120 -4.27 10.87 -16.31
N GLU A 121 -5.02 11.80 -16.89
CA GLU A 121 -5.32 13.10 -16.27
C GLU A 121 -6.17 12.98 -15.00
N MET A 122 -7.08 12.00 -14.95
CA MET A 122 -7.85 11.73 -13.74
C MET A 122 -6.92 11.26 -12.62
N PHE A 123 -5.96 10.38 -12.95
CA PHE A 123 -4.95 9.93 -12.00
C PHE A 123 -4.07 11.09 -11.50
N ARG A 124 -3.60 11.96 -12.41
CA ARG A 124 -2.83 13.18 -12.05
C ARG A 124 -3.61 14.09 -11.11
N SER A 125 -4.86 14.38 -11.43
CA SER A 125 -5.73 15.22 -10.57
C SER A 125 -5.88 14.62 -9.17
N ARG A 126 -5.99 13.29 -9.07
CA ARG A 126 -6.09 12.61 -7.78
C ARG A 126 -4.79 12.66 -6.99
N LEU A 127 -3.65 12.49 -7.65
CA LEU A 127 -2.35 12.60 -7.00
C LEU A 127 -2.07 14.02 -6.49
N HIS A 128 -2.49 15.07 -7.20
CA HIS A 128 -2.40 16.44 -6.68
C HIS A 128 -3.16 16.60 -5.36
N ALA A 129 -4.41 16.14 -5.29
CA ALA A 129 -5.21 16.21 -4.06
C ALA A 129 -4.57 15.40 -2.90
N ILE A 130 -4.00 14.22 -3.22
CA ILE A 130 -3.28 13.40 -2.24
C ILE A 130 -2.03 14.09 -1.75
N ARG A 131 -1.23 14.67 -2.65
CA ARG A 131 -0.02 15.41 -2.31
C ARG A 131 -0.33 16.59 -1.38
N ASP A 132 -1.36 17.36 -1.68
CA ASP A 132 -1.80 18.45 -0.81
C ASP A 132 -2.23 17.94 0.59
N ALA A 133 -2.88 16.78 0.65
CA ALA A 133 -3.24 16.15 1.91
C ALA A 133 -2.02 15.64 2.69
N VAL A 134 -0.99 15.12 2.01
CA VAL A 134 0.30 14.78 2.62
C VAL A 134 0.94 16.02 3.24
N HIS A 135 1.01 17.14 2.53
CA HIS A 135 1.54 18.39 3.09
C HIS A 135 0.72 18.91 4.29
N ARG A 136 -0.61 18.75 4.27
CA ARG A 136 -1.45 19.06 5.43
C ARG A 136 -1.13 18.15 6.61
N LEU A 137 -1.01 16.85 6.38
CA LEU A 137 -0.61 15.88 7.41
C LEU A 137 0.76 16.24 7.99
N LYS A 138 1.78 16.48 7.15
CA LYS A 138 3.14 16.80 7.60
C LYS A 138 3.22 18.11 8.39
N ARG A 139 2.37 19.10 8.08
CA ARG A 139 2.24 20.31 8.92
C ARG A 139 1.66 20.03 10.31
N ARG A 140 0.70 19.11 10.43
CA ARG A 140 0.09 18.74 11.73
C ARG A 140 0.96 17.75 12.52
N SER A 141 1.66 16.86 11.81
CA SER A 141 2.38 15.70 12.34
C SER A 141 3.73 15.55 11.62
N PRO A 142 4.71 16.42 11.88
CA PRO A 142 5.97 16.46 11.14
C PRO A 142 6.80 15.18 11.28
N GLY A 143 6.62 14.42 12.37
CA GLY A 143 7.29 13.14 12.60
C GLY A 143 6.79 11.99 11.71
N THR A 144 5.60 12.09 11.12
CA THR A 144 5.02 11.01 10.31
C THR A 144 5.83 10.77 9.04
N GLN A 145 6.16 9.52 8.78
CA GLN A 145 6.89 9.12 7.57
C GLN A 145 5.89 8.74 6.48
N VAL A 146 6.05 9.32 5.28
CA VAL A 146 5.16 9.06 4.15
C VAL A 146 5.97 8.51 2.99
N PHE A 147 5.56 7.35 2.51
CA PHE A 147 6.14 6.65 1.39
C PHE A 147 5.13 6.57 0.25
N VAL A 148 5.59 6.74 -0.99
CA VAL A 148 4.77 6.51 -2.18
C VAL A 148 5.44 5.41 -3.00
N ARG A 149 4.75 4.29 -3.19
CA ARG A 149 5.21 3.18 -4.01
C ARG A 149 4.76 3.37 -5.47
N THR A 150 5.67 3.15 -6.41
CA THR A 150 5.35 3.14 -7.84
C THR A 150 4.66 1.83 -8.29
N GLY A 151 4.31 1.76 -9.58
CA GLY A 151 3.79 0.53 -10.17
C GLY A 151 4.85 -0.57 -10.34
N THR A 152 4.37 -1.74 -10.76
CA THR A 152 5.17 -2.91 -11.11
C THR A 152 4.67 -3.52 -12.42
N THR A 153 5.46 -4.40 -13.03
CA THR A 153 5.01 -5.27 -14.12
C THR A 153 3.87 -6.19 -13.66
N ARG A 154 3.13 -6.75 -14.62
CA ARG A 154 2.06 -7.72 -14.34
C ARG A 154 2.05 -8.89 -15.33
N ASP A 155 1.22 -9.89 -15.03
CA ASP A 155 0.98 -11.01 -15.93
C ASP A 155 0.15 -10.61 -17.17
N HIS A 156 0.58 -11.10 -18.33
CA HIS A 156 -0.18 -11.03 -19.60
C HIS A 156 -0.47 -12.42 -20.20
N ALA A 157 -0.09 -13.49 -19.48
CA ALA A 157 0.04 -14.85 -20.00
C ALA A 157 -1.28 -15.59 -20.28
N GLN A 158 -2.44 -14.98 -20.00
CA GLN A 158 -3.74 -15.63 -20.13
C GLN A 158 -4.46 -15.35 -21.46
N GLY A 159 -3.82 -14.63 -22.39
CA GLY A 159 -4.41 -14.32 -23.70
C GLY A 159 -5.67 -13.46 -23.65
N LYS A 160 -6.00 -12.89 -22.48
CA LYS A 160 -7.14 -11.99 -22.32
C LYS A 160 -6.75 -10.61 -22.84
N LEU A 161 -7.36 -10.22 -23.96
CA LEU A 161 -7.14 -8.94 -24.60
C LEU A 161 -7.29 -7.74 -23.64
N GLU A 162 -8.16 -7.86 -22.63
CA GLU A 162 -8.38 -6.83 -21.60
C GLU A 162 -7.10 -6.45 -20.82
N PHE A 163 -6.19 -7.39 -20.54
CA PHE A 163 -4.96 -7.08 -19.82
C PHE A 163 -3.96 -6.34 -20.71
N TYR A 164 -3.94 -6.62 -22.00
CA TYR A 164 -3.11 -5.90 -22.97
C TYR A 164 -3.65 -4.49 -23.26
N LEU A 165 -4.98 -4.32 -23.30
CA LEU A 165 -5.58 -3.04 -23.67
C LEU A 165 -5.78 -2.09 -22.50
N LEU A 166 -6.16 -2.60 -21.33
CA LEU A 166 -6.61 -1.79 -20.20
C LEU A 166 -5.68 -1.87 -18.99
N ASN A 167 -4.73 -2.82 -18.98
CA ASN A 167 -3.84 -3.02 -17.84
C ASN A 167 -2.37 -3.26 -18.23
N SER A 168 -1.96 -2.89 -19.44
CA SER A 168 -0.60 -3.22 -19.92
C SER A 168 0.50 -2.57 -19.09
N ASP A 169 1.70 -3.15 -19.15
CA ASP A 169 2.88 -2.58 -18.51
C ASP A 169 3.18 -1.17 -19.05
N TRP A 170 2.79 -0.86 -20.29
CA TRP A 170 2.90 0.50 -20.83
C TRP A 170 2.05 1.50 -20.02
N LEU A 171 0.78 1.16 -19.75
CA LEU A 171 -0.12 2.01 -18.94
C LEU A 171 0.38 2.11 -17.49
N ALA A 172 0.84 0.99 -16.92
CA ALA A 172 1.43 0.95 -15.58
C ALA A 172 2.71 1.81 -15.48
N TYR A 173 3.53 1.83 -16.54
CA TYR A 173 4.72 2.66 -16.61
C TYR A 173 4.37 4.15 -16.71
N GLN A 174 3.37 4.53 -17.49
CA GLN A 174 2.90 5.92 -17.55
C GLN A 174 2.45 6.42 -16.17
N ILE A 175 1.70 5.61 -15.43
CA ILE A 175 1.31 5.91 -14.05
C ILE A 175 2.55 6.04 -13.15
N THR A 176 3.52 5.14 -13.30
CA THR A 176 4.79 5.19 -12.55
C THR A 176 5.57 6.48 -12.83
N GLU A 177 5.66 6.92 -14.07
CA GLU A 177 6.28 8.19 -14.44
C GLU A 177 5.56 9.38 -13.83
N VAL A 178 4.23 9.39 -13.82
CA VAL A 178 3.45 10.44 -13.15
C VAL A 178 3.71 10.46 -11.64
N ILE A 179 3.80 9.31 -10.98
CA ILE A 179 4.16 9.24 -9.55
C ILE A 179 5.57 9.82 -9.32
N ARG A 180 6.54 9.45 -10.17
CA ARG A 180 7.92 9.94 -10.11
C ARG A 180 7.96 11.45 -10.29
N GLU A 181 7.29 11.99 -11.30
CA GLU A 181 7.21 13.43 -11.56
C GLU A 181 6.61 14.20 -10.37
N MET A 182 5.55 13.66 -9.77
CA MET A 182 4.84 14.31 -8.67
C MET A 182 5.64 14.34 -7.36
N PHE A 183 6.29 13.23 -7.00
CA PHE A 183 6.81 13.02 -5.64
C PHE A 183 8.33 12.93 -5.53
N ARG A 184 9.09 12.72 -6.63
CA ARG A 184 10.55 12.53 -6.54
C ARG A 184 11.29 13.72 -5.93
N ALA A 185 10.84 14.93 -6.23
CA ALA A 185 11.41 16.17 -5.70
C ALA A 185 10.67 16.69 -4.46
N ASP A 186 9.67 15.94 -3.96
CA ASP A 186 8.89 16.33 -2.80
C ASP A 186 9.64 15.98 -1.51
N PRO A 187 9.99 16.95 -0.66
CA PRO A 187 10.75 16.69 0.56
C PRO A 187 9.95 15.98 1.66
N ASP A 188 8.62 15.96 1.56
CA ASP A 188 7.73 15.35 2.56
C ASP A 188 7.50 13.86 2.34
N VAL A 189 8.00 13.31 1.23
CA VAL A 189 7.72 11.94 0.76
C VAL A 189 8.99 11.22 0.36
N VAL A 190 9.05 9.91 0.63
CA VAL A 190 10.04 9.00 0.05
C VAL A 190 9.40 8.15 -1.04
N VAL A 191 9.94 8.19 -2.25
CA VAL A 191 9.46 7.34 -3.36
C VAL A 191 10.12 5.97 -3.30
N LEU A 192 9.30 4.93 -3.09
CA LEU A 192 9.69 3.53 -3.20
C LEU A 192 9.52 3.11 -4.67
N ASP A 193 10.58 3.30 -5.45
CA ASP A 193 10.61 2.96 -6.87
C ASP A 193 10.78 1.45 -7.08
N THR A 194 9.70 0.78 -7.45
CA THR A 194 9.61 -0.68 -7.60
C THR A 194 9.67 -1.15 -9.04
N TRP A 195 9.73 -0.25 -10.03
CA TRP A 195 9.61 -0.64 -11.44
C TRP A 195 10.76 -1.57 -11.87
N ASP A 196 12.01 -1.13 -11.69
CA ASP A 196 13.18 -1.91 -12.09
C ASP A 196 13.33 -3.19 -11.28
N MET A 197 12.85 -3.19 -10.03
CA MET A 197 12.76 -4.41 -9.22
C MET A 197 11.84 -5.44 -9.89
N SER A 198 10.67 -5.00 -10.37
CA SER A 198 9.71 -5.89 -11.03
C SER A 198 10.16 -6.40 -12.40
N VAL A 199 10.86 -5.58 -13.18
CA VAL A 199 11.39 -6.01 -14.49
C VAL A 199 12.45 -7.12 -14.35
N CYS A 200 13.25 -7.08 -13.28
CA CYS A 200 14.36 -8.02 -13.04
C CYS A 200 14.02 -9.10 -12.02
N GLN A 201 12.74 -9.28 -11.68
CA GLN A 201 12.34 -10.22 -10.63
C GLN A 201 12.58 -11.68 -11.06
N PRO A 202 13.00 -12.56 -10.13
CA PRO A 202 13.15 -13.99 -10.44
C PRO A 202 11.78 -14.70 -10.58
N GLY A 203 10.75 -14.14 -9.95
CA GLY A 203 9.37 -14.62 -10.00
C GLY A 203 8.71 -14.42 -11.36
N LYS A 204 7.52 -15.00 -11.52
CA LYS A 204 6.68 -14.69 -12.68
C LYS A 204 6.06 -13.32 -12.51
N ASP A 205 5.99 -12.54 -13.59
CA ASP A 205 5.20 -11.31 -13.58
C ASP A 205 3.77 -11.61 -13.16
N ASN A 206 3.27 -10.83 -12.20
CA ASN A 206 1.92 -10.92 -11.67
C ASN A 206 1.59 -9.59 -11.00
N VAL A 207 0.36 -9.09 -11.20
CA VAL A 207 -0.12 -7.90 -10.49
C VAL A 207 -0.11 -8.09 -8.97
N HIS A 208 -0.27 -9.35 -8.54
CA HIS A 208 -0.10 -9.84 -7.18
C HIS A 208 1.27 -10.53 -7.08
N PRO A 209 2.33 -9.81 -6.69
CA PRO A 209 3.69 -10.32 -6.71
C PRO A 209 3.87 -11.53 -5.78
N ASP A 210 4.83 -12.39 -6.09
CA ASP A 210 5.22 -13.47 -5.19
C ASP A 210 5.94 -12.96 -3.93
N GLN A 211 6.17 -13.88 -2.99
CA GLN A 211 6.79 -13.54 -1.71
C GLN A 211 8.19 -12.94 -1.87
N THR A 212 8.97 -13.38 -2.85
CA THR A 212 10.34 -12.87 -3.07
C THR A 212 10.32 -11.38 -3.42
N MET A 213 9.37 -10.99 -4.26
CA MET A 213 9.16 -9.58 -4.60
C MET A 213 8.60 -8.79 -3.42
N VAL A 214 7.64 -9.35 -2.67
CA VAL A 214 7.11 -8.71 -1.45
C VAL A 214 8.22 -8.45 -0.42
N ASP A 215 9.07 -9.44 -0.14
CA ASP A 215 10.20 -9.33 0.77
C ASP A 215 11.20 -8.26 0.30
N SER A 216 11.48 -8.19 -1.00
CA SER A 216 12.36 -7.18 -1.58
C SER A 216 11.81 -5.76 -1.37
N GLN A 217 10.50 -5.57 -1.54
CA GLN A 217 9.85 -4.27 -1.31
C GLN A 217 9.80 -3.90 0.17
N LEU A 218 9.50 -4.86 1.05
CA LEU A 218 9.52 -4.68 2.50
C LEU A 218 10.91 -4.33 2.99
N ASN A 219 11.95 -5.03 2.52
CA ASN A 219 13.33 -4.73 2.88
C ASN A 219 13.72 -3.29 2.51
N ARG A 220 13.28 -2.82 1.33
CA ARG A 220 13.51 -1.44 0.90
C ARG A 220 12.78 -0.44 1.81
N LEU A 221 11.51 -0.68 2.12
CA LEU A 221 10.73 0.15 3.05
C LEU A 221 11.38 0.20 4.44
N LEU A 222 11.70 -0.96 5.01
CA LEU A 222 12.27 -1.08 6.35
C LEU A 222 13.67 -0.47 6.45
N SER A 223 14.46 -0.49 5.36
CA SER A 223 15.77 0.19 5.31
C SER A 223 15.65 1.72 5.45
N HIS A 224 14.50 2.30 5.06
CA HIS A 224 14.23 3.73 5.29
C HIS A 224 13.71 3.99 6.70
N ILE A 225 12.84 3.13 7.23
CA ILE A 225 12.25 3.29 8.58
C ILE A 225 13.29 3.05 9.68
N CYS A 226 14.14 2.04 9.50
CA CYS A 226 15.14 1.58 10.45
C CYS A 226 16.55 1.65 9.84
N PRO A 227 17.12 2.85 9.65
CA PRO A 227 18.40 3.00 8.96
C PRO A 227 19.63 2.55 9.78
N ASN A 228 19.46 2.14 11.05
CA ASN A 228 20.53 1.76 11.98
C ASN A 228 20.22 0.44 12.69
#